data_AF-A0AAU9X976-F1
#
_entry.id   AF-A0AAU9X976-F1
#
_cell.length_a   1.000
_cell.length_b   1.000
_cell.length_c   1.000
_cell.angle_alpha   90.00
_cell.angle_beta   90.00
_cell.angle_gamma   90.00
#
_symmetry.space_group_name_H-M   'P 1'
#
loop_
_entity.id
_entity.type
_entity.pdbx_description
1 polymer ?
#
loop_
_entity_poly.entity_id
_entity_poly.type
_entity_poly.pdbx_seq_one_letter_code
_entity_poly.pdbx_strand_id
1 'polypeptide(L)'
;MATCASAPLASSVEKTNGAKLSRLLIDGGTTVLRNIFDHYHHPANLVTDLNSHRKTLRSLLRGRILKKPQWDLLFPPSGVAPDSRSFDITLLFLLLTNICGLSCPSSGWHSKPHASDNSF
;
A
#
# COMPACT_ATOMS: atom_id res chain seq x y z
N MET A 1 -20.24 -27.76 41.49
CA MET A 1 -20.24 -26.76 40.41
C MET A 1 -18.83 -26.63 39.88
N ALA A 2 -18.58 -27.02 38.63
CA ALA A 2 -17.26 -26.86 38.01
C ALA A 2 -17.14 -25.44 37.45
N THR A 3 -16.22 -24.64 38.00
CA THR A 3 -15.84 -23.37 37.41
C THR A 3 -15.05 -23.67 36.14
N CYS A 4 -15.55 -23.24 34.98
CA CYS A 4 -14.78 -23.29 33.74
C CYS A 4 -13.53 -22.43 33.95
N ALA A 5 -12.35 -23.06 33.93
CA ALA A 5 -11.08 -22.37 34.02
C ALA A 5 -11.03 -21.31 32.92
N SER A 6 -10.82 -20.05 33.32
CA SER A 6 -10.51 -18.96 32.40
C SER A 6 -9.24 -19.34 31.64
N ALA A 7 -9.39 -19.69 30.36
CA ALA A 7 -8.27 -20.04 29.49
C ALA A 7 -7.37 -18.80 29.35
N PRO A 8 -6.15 -18.79 29.93
CA PRO A 8 -5.30 -17.58 29.96
C PRO A 8 -4.87 -17.08 28.58
N LEU A 9 -5.08 -17.91 27.55
CA LEU A 9 -4.73 -17.67 26.15
C LEU A 9 -5.94 -17.30 25.28
N ALA A 10 -7.16 -17.22 25.82
CA ALA A 10 -8.34 -16.85 25.04
C ALA A 10 -8.27 -15.37 24.61
N SER A 11 -8.37 -15.12 23.29
CA SER A 11 -8.46 -13.77 22.74
C SER A 11 -9.82 -13.14 23.05
N SER A 12 -9.85 -11.86 23.42
CA SER A 12 -11.11 -11.12 23.56
C SER A 12 -11.77 -10.89 22.18
N VAL A 13 -13.07 -10.61 22.20
CA VAL A 13 -13.81 -10.22 21.00
C VAL A 13 -13.19 -9.00 20.33
N GLU A 14 -12.76 -7.99 21.10
CA GLU A 14 -12.15 -6.78 20.55
C GLU A 14 -10.82 -7.08 19.86
N LYS A 15 -9.98 -7.93 20.46
CA LYS A 15 -8.71 -8.37 19.85
C LYS A 15 -8.95 -9.10 18.53
N THR A 16 -9.91 -10.03 18.51
CA THR A 16 -10.29 -10.76 17.30
C THR A 16 -10.84 -9.82 16.22
N ASN A 17 -11.67 -8.85 16.60
CA ASN A 17 -12.22 -7.86 15.67
C ASN A 17 -11.14 -6.91 15.14
N GLY A 18 -10.21 -6.47 15.99
CA GLY A 18 -9.06 -5.68 15.57
C GLY A 18 -8.22 -6.40 14.52
N ALA A 19 -7.91 -7.68 14.73
CA ALA A 19 -7.18 -8.49 13.74
C ALA A 19 -7.94 -8.64 12.41
N LYS A 20 -9.26 -8.89 12.47
CA LYS A 20 -10.11 -8.94 11.27
C LYS A 20 -10.08 -7.61 10.51
N LEU A 21 -10.18 -6.49 11.22
CA LEU A 21 -10.12 -5.16 10.63
C LEU A 21 -8.76 -4.88 10.00
N SER A 22 -7.65 -5.17 10.68
CA SER A 22 -6.32 -5.01 10.12
C SER A 22 -6.14 -5.82 8.83
N ARG A 23 -6.62 -7.07 8.82
CA ARG A 23 -6.57 -7.91 7.63
C ARG A 23 -7.41 -7.33 6.48
N LEU A 24 -8.62 -6.84 6.77
CA LEU A 24 -9.47 -6.21 5.76
C LEU A 24 -8.79 -4.97 5.14
N LEU A 25 -8.21 -4.11 5.98
CA LEU A 25 -7.54 -2.89 5.54
C LEU A 25 -6.28 -3.19 4.72
N ILE A 26 -5.47 -4.17 5.15
CA ILE A 26 -4.24 -4.52 4.46
C ILE A 26 -4.53 -5.33 3.20
N ASP A 27 -5.18 -6.48 3.29
CA ASP A 27 -5.39 -7.38 2.15
C ASP A 27 -6.38 -6.78 1.14
N GLY A 28 -7.52 -6.29 1.65
CA GLY A 28 -8.55 -5.65 0.85
C GLY A 28 -8.07 -4.34 0.24
N GLY A 29 -7.44 -3.48 1.05
CA GLY A 29 -6.86 -2.23 0.57
C GLY A 29 -5.78 -2.44 -0.48
N THR A 30 -4.86 -3.39 -0.27
CA THR A 30 -3.83 -3.74 -1.29
C THR A 30 -4.50 -4.17 -2.59
N THR A 31 -5.54 -5.00 -2.53
CA THR A 31 -6.25 -5.47 -3.73
C THR A 31 -6.88 -4.31 -4.51
N VAL A 32 -7.58 -3.41 -3.81
CA VAL A 32 -8.23 -2.25 -4.45
C VAL A 32 -7.20 -1.29 -5.02
N LEU A 33 -6.15 -0.93 -4.26
CA LEU A 33 -5.09 -0.05 -4.74
C LEU A 33 -4.36 -0.64 -5.94
N ARG A 34 -4.13 -1.97 -5.97
CA ARG A 34 -3.51 -2.65 -7.10
C ARG A 34 -4.38 -2.57 -8.34
N ASN A 35 -5.69 -2.82 -8.22
CA ASN A 35 -6.61 -2.71 -9.36
C ASN A 35 -6.63 -1.28 -9.94
N ILE A 36 -6.59 -0.27 -9.08
CA ILE A 36 -6.50 1.13 -9.53
C ILE A 36 -5.15 1.38 -10.20
N PHE A 37 -4.05 0.93 -9.60
CA PHE A 37 -2.73 1.07 -10.17
C PHE A 37 -2.61 0.40 -11.55
N ASP A 38 -3.12 -0.83 -11.69
CA ASP A 38 -3.13 -1.59 -12.93
C ASP A 38 -4.02 -0.93 -14.01
N HIS A 39 -5.00 -0.11 -13.62
CA HIS A 39 -5.79 0.71 -14.55
C HIS A 39 -4.96 1.85 -15.15
N TYR A 40 -4.10 2.50 -14.35
CA TYR A 40 -3.16 3.51 -14.83
C TYR A 40 -1.96 2.92 -15.58
N HIS A 41 -1.47 1.78 -15.10
CA HIS A 41 -0.24 1.12 -15.56
C HIS A 41 -0.54 -0.34 -15.85
N HIS A 42 -1.08 -0.59 -17.05
CA HIS A 42 -1.48 -1.94 -17.43
C HIS A 42 -0.31 -2.93 -17.25
N PRO A 43 -0.51 -4.12 -16.64
CA PRO A 43 0.58 -5.03 -16.30
C PRO A 43 1.52 -5.36 -17.47
N ALA A 44 0.97 -5.47 -18.68
CA ALA A 44 1.74 -5.70 -19.92
C ALA A 44 2.74 -4.58 -20.26
N ASN A 45 2.45 -3.34 -19.84
CA ASN A 45 3.24 -2.15 -20.13
C ASN A 45 4.03 -1.65 -18.91
N LEU A 46 3.94 -2.35 -17.77
CA LEU A 46 4.47 -1.90 -16.49
C LEU A 46 5.96 -1.55 -16.55
N VAL A 47 6.77 -2.34 -17.28
CA VAL A 47 8.21 -2.05 -17.48
C VAL A 47 8.40 -0.69 -18.15
N THR A 48 7.67 -0.41 -19.22
CA THR A 48 7.78 0.84 -19.99
C THR A 48 7.34 2.02 -19.14
N ASP A 49 6.22 1.88 -18.42
CA ASP A 49 5.66 2.93 -17.56
C ASP A 49 6.55 3.24 -16.35
N LEU A 50 7.14 2.24 -15.71
CA LEU A 50 8.11 2.48 -14.63
C LEU A 50 9.38 3.15 -15.16
N ASN A 51 9.81 2.80 -16.37
CA ASN A 51 10.98 3.43 -16.98
C ASN A 51 10.72 4.89 -17.39
N SER A 52 9.52 5.24 -17.86
CA SER A 52 9.16 6.64 -18.16
C SER A 52 9.18 7.51 -16.90
N HIS A 53 8.81 6.95 -15.74
CA HIS A 53 8.83 7.63 -14.44
C HIS A 53 10.13 7.44 -13.63
N ARG A 54 11.17 6.84 -14.21
CA ARG A 54 12.41 6.46 -13.51
C ARG A 54 13.11 7.64 -12.84
N LYS A 55 13.02 8.84 -13.41
CA LYS A 55 13.60 10.07 -12.81
C LYS A 55 12.93 10.41 -11.48
N THR A 56 11.58 10.40 -11.44
CA THR A 56 10.79 10.64 -10.24
C THR A 56 11.08 9.58 -9.17
N LEU A 57 11.02 8.30 -9.55
CA LEU A 57 11.29 7.19 -8.64
C LEU A 57 12.71 7.24 -8.05
N ARG A 58 13.71 7.64 -8.85
CA ARG A 58 15.09 7.83 -8.37
C ARG A 58 15.20 8.99 -7.37
N SER A 59 14.44 10.07 -7.57
CA SER A 59 14.37 11.17 -6.62
C SER A 59 13.81 10.70 -5.28
N LEU A 60 12.73 9.92 -5.31
CA LEU A 60 12.12 9.33 -4.10
C LEU A 60 13.07 8.38 -3.37
N LEU A 61 13.84 7.59 -4.10
CA LEU A 61 14.88 6.72 -3.52
C LEU A 61 15.96 7.54 -2.81
N ARG A 62 16.47 8.59 -3.46
CA ARG A 62 17.48 9.48 -2.88
C ARG A 62 16.93 10.23 -1.65
N GLY A 63 15.66 10.60 -1.68
CA GLY A 63 14.93 11.19 -0.55
C GLY A 63 14.57 10.22 0.56
N ARG A 64 14.92 8.93 0.45
CA ARG A 64 14.58 7.85 1.40
C ARG A 64 13.08 7.63 1.60
N ILE A 65 12.25 8.13 0.69
CA ILE A 65 10.81 7.90 0.67
C ILE A 65 10.54 6.49 0.10
N LEU A 66 11.21 6.17 -1.02
CA LEU A 66 11.23 4.83 -1.58
C LEU A 66 12.42 4.05 -0.99
N LYS A 67 12.20 2.85 -0.47
CA LYS A 67 13.24 2.04 0.17
C LYS A 67 13.95 1.15 -0.86
N LYS A 68 15.19 0.73 -0.58
CA LYS A 68 15.97 -0.13 -1.47
C LYS A 68 15.24 -1.45 -1.84
N PRO A 69 14.61 -2.19 -0.91
CA PRO A 69 13.86 -3.39 -1.28
C PRO A 69 12.69 -3.11 -2.22
N GLN A 70 11.99 -1.99 -2.01
CA GLN A 70 10.90 -1.56 -2.91
C GLN A 70 11.44 -1.17 -4.29
N TRP A 71 12.59 -0.49 -4.35
CA TRP A 71 13.26 -0.20 -5.61
C TRP A 71 13.60 -1.48 -6.38
N ASP A 72 14.06 -2.52 -5.69
CA ASP A 72 14.40 -3.80 -6.32
C ASP A 72 13.16 -4.58 -6.80
N LEU A 73 11.97 -4.29 -6.27
CA LEU A 73 10.70 -4.79 -6.84
C LEU A 73 10.33 -4.05 -8.13
N LEU A 74 10.60 -2.74 -8.21
CA LEU A 74 10.31 -1.92 -9.40
C LEU A 74 11.33 -2.14 -10.52
N PHE A 75 12.59 -2.33 -10.16
CA PHE A 75 13.72 -2.53 -11.07
C PHE A 75 14.59 -3.70 -10.61
N PRO A 76 14.11 -4.95 -10.83
CA PRO A 76 14.82 -6.14 -10.39
C PRO A 76 16.25 -6.21 -10.94
N PRO A 77 17.29 -6.44 -10.09
CA PRO A 77 18.66 -6.60 -10.55
C PRO A 77 18.86 -7.78 -11.49
N SER A 78 17.99 -8.79 -11.39
CA SER A 78 17.95 -9.97 -12.26
C SER A 78 17.48 -9.66 -13.68
N GLY A 79 16.95 -8.47 -13.94
CA GLY A 79 16.36 -8.10 -15.23
C GLY A 79 14.99 -8.73 -15.51
N VAL A 80 14.44 -9.47 -14.55
CA VAL A 80 13.06 -10.00 -14.63
C VAL A 80 12.08 -8.83 -14.63
N ALA A 81 10.99 -8.97 -15.40
CA ALA A 81 9.94 -7.95 -15.41
C ALA A 81 9.32 -7.80 -14.01
N PRO A 82 9.09 -6.56 -13.54
CA PRO A 82 8.38 -6.32 -12.29
C PRO A 82 6.92 -6.79 -12.44
N ASP A 83 6.35 -7.27 -11.34
CA ASP A 83 4.94 -7.68 -11.26
C ASP A 83 4.25 -6.85 -10.18
N SER A 84 3.17 -6.15 -10.55
CA SER A 84 2.40 -5.34 -9.62
C SER A 84 1.84 -6.16 -8.47
N ARG A 85 1.65 -7.48 -8.62
CA ARG A 85 1.21 -8.42 -7.57
C ARG A 85 2.18 -8.54 -6.40
N SER A 86 3.46 -8.25 -6.64
CA SER A 86 4.50 -8.27 -5.60
C SER A 86 4.51 -7.02 -4.73
N PHE A 87 3.75 -5.98 -5.11
CA PHE A 87 3.75 -4.71 -4.39
C PHE A 87 2.84 -4.77 -3.18
N ASP A 88 3.35 -4.31 -2.03
CA ASP A 88 2.58 -4.12 -0.81
C ASP A 88 1.75 -2.83 -0.86
N ILE A 89 0.85 -2.65 0.12
CA ILE A 89 -0.02 -1.48 0.23
C ILE A 89 0.77 -0.16 0.27
N THR A 90 1.96 -0.16 0.87
CA THR A 90 2.78 1.05 1.05
C THR A 90 3.39 1.48 -0.29
N LEU A 91 3.94 0.52 -1.04
CA LEU A 91 4.51 0.77 -2.35
C LEU A 91 3.43 1.20 -3.34
N LEU A 92 2.27 0.52 -3.36
CA LEU A 92 1.14 0.91 -4.21
C LEU A 92 0.68 2.34 -3.94
N PHE A 93 0.49 2.71 -2.67
CA PHE A 93 0.12 4.06 -2.29
C PHE A 93 1.15 5.11 -2.74
N LEU A 94 2.45 4.83 -2.53
CA LEU A 94 3.53 5.71 -2.96
C LEU A 94 3.52 5.90 -4.49
N LEU A 95 3.34 4.83 -5.26
CA LEU A 95 3.28 4.92 -6.73
C LEU A 95 2.07 5.74 -7.18
N LEU A 96 0.89 5.43 -6.67
CA LEU A 96 -0.36 6.14 -7.01
C LEU A 96 -0.24 7.65 -6.77
N THR A 97 0.33 8.04 -5.64
CA THR A 97 0.45 9.46 -5.26
C THR A 97 1.57 10.21 -5.97
N ASN A 98 2.52 9.52 -6.61
CA ASN A 98 3.70 10.16 -7.22
C ASN A 98 3.80 10.02 -8.74
N ILE A 99 3.23 8.98 -9.34
CA ILE A 99 3.37 8.69 -10.78
C ILE A 99 2.04 8.47 -11.51
N CYS A 100 0.92 8.31 -10.80
CA CYS A 100 -0.41 8.16 -11.42
C CYS A 100 -1.20 9.47 -11.54
N GLY A 101 -0.55 10.63 -11.35
CA GLY A 101 -1.16 11.94 -11.56
C GLY A 101 -2.29 12.30 -10.58
N LEU A 102 -2.38 11.62 -9.44
CA LEU A 102 -3.36 11.95 -8.41
C LEU A 102 -3.06 13.33 -7.81
N SER A 103 -4.08 14.17 -7.71
CA SER A 103 -3.97 15.46 -7.05
C SER A 103 -3.86 15.29 -5.55
N CYS A 104 -2.80 15.87 -4.96
CA CYS A 104 -2.63 15.88 -3.52
C CYS A 104 -3.80 16.62 -2.86
N PRO A 105 -4.38 16.09 -1.77
CA PRO A 105 -5.35 16.83 -0.96
C PRO A 105 -4.75 18.16 -0.48
N SER A 106 -5.60 19.17 -0.26
CA SER A 106 -5.15 20.49 0.21
C SER A 106 -4.39 20.42 1.54
N SER A 107 -4.75 19.49 2.42
CA SER A 107 -4.08 19.21 3.69
C SER A 107 -2.88 18.26 3.57
N GLY A 108 -2.65 17.66 2.40
CA GLY A 108 -1.67 16.59 2.20
C GLY A 108 -2.20 15.19 2.54
N TRP A 109 -1.52 14.17 2.01
CA TRP A 109 -1.89 12.76 2.12
C TRP A 109 -1.84 12.16 3.54
N HIS A 110 -1.06 12.76 4.44
CA HIS A 110 -0.80 12.21 5.78
C HIS A 110 -1.45 13.02 6.91
N SER A 111 -2.23 14.04 6.56
CA SER A 111 -2.96 14.83 7.52
C SER A 111 -4.25 14.12 7.90
N LYS A 112 -4.61 14.20 9.19
CA LYS A 112 -5.92 13.71 9.63
C LYS A 112 -7.02 14.55 8.95
N PRO A 113 -8.16 13.92 8.59
CA PRO A 113 -9.32 14.68 8.16
C PRO A 113 -9.75 15.64 9.27
N HIS A 114 -10.45 16.71 8.88
CA HIS A 114 -10.95 17.68 9.84
C HIS A 114 -11.94 17.01 10.80
N ALA A 115 -12.00 17.44 12.06
CA ALA A 115 -12.87 16.80 13.06
C ALA A 115 -14.37 16.85 12.70
N SER A 116 -14.76 17.76 11.82
CA SER A 116 -16.12 17.90 11.29
C SER A 116 -16.33 17.23 9.92
N ASP A 117 -15.34 16.50 9.42
CA ASP A 117 -15.48 15.75 8.18
C ASP A 117 -16.37 14.53 8.41
N ASN A 118 -17.60 14.60 7.88
CA ASN A 118 -18.60 13.53 7.96
C ASN A 118 -18.77 12.82 6.60
N SER A 119 -17.82 13.01 5.68
CA SER A 119 -17.83 12.36 4.38
C SER A 119 -17.52 10.87 4.58
N PHE A 120 -18.41 10.00 4.10
CA PHE A 120 -18.23 8.54 4.09
C PHE A 120 -17.77 8.07 2.71
#